data_AF-A0A1W9X7N7-F1
#
_entry.id   AF-A0A1W9X7N7-F1
#
_cell.length_a   1.000
_cell.length_b   1.000
_cell.length_c   1.000
_cell.angle_alpha   90.00
_cell.angle_beta   90.00
_cell.angle_gamma   90.00
#
_symmetry.space_group_name_H-M   'P 1'
#
loop_
_entity.id
_entity.type
_entity.pdbx_description
1 polymer ?
#
loop_
_entity_poly.entity_id
_entity_poly.type
_entity_poly.pdbx_seq_one_letter_code
_entity_poly.pdbx_strand_id
1 'polypeptide(L)' 'MEKIKENYQRISDGRRSFDIRFWQARGHIAIFEAVEGMLTDYFLIRGKNADESRLQRTVENFRKI' A
#
# COMPACT_ATOMS: atom_id res chain seq x y z
N MET A 1 22.12 -7.69 2.20
CA MET A 1 21.18 -6.90 3.03
C MET A 1 20.70 -5.71 2.22
N GLU A 2 19.40 -5.57 2.02
CA GLU A 2 18.85 -4.39 1.37
C GLU A 2 18.99 -3.19 2.34
N LYS A 3 19.52 -2.07 1.86
CA LYS A 3 19.62 -0.86 2.70
C LYS A 3 18.22 -0.32 2.96
N ILE A 4 17.83 -0.20 4.22
CA ILE A 4 16.59 0.47 4.63
C ILE A 4 16.67 1.94 4.15
N LYS A 5 15.60 2.43 3.51
CA LYS A 5 15.49 3.81 3.04
C LYS A 5 14.37 4.49 3.80
N GLU A 6 14.71 5.53 4.56
CA GLU A 6 13.78 6.32 5.37
C GLU A 6 13.90 7.80 4.99
N ASN A 7 12.81 8.54 5.20
CA ASN A 7 12.76 9.98 4.95
C ASN A 7 12.09 10.69 6.12
N TYR A 8 12.85 11.51 6.82
CA TYR A 8 12.38 12.31 7.94
C TYR A 8 12.13 13.75 7.48
N GLN A 9 10.87 14.14 7.37
CA GLN A 9 10.48 15.50 6.97
C GLN A 9 9.27 15.97 7.77
N ARG A 10 9.07 17.28 7.88
CA ARG A 10 7.83 17.81 8.48
C ARG A 10 6.67 17.53 7.53
N ILE A 11 5.49 17.26 8.09
CA ILE A 11 4.26 17.02 7.30
C ILE A 11 3.97 18.23 6.39
N SER A 12 4.28 19.44 6.85
CA SER A 12 4.13 20.69 6.09
C SER A 12 5.04 20.81 4.87
N ASP A 13 6.17 20.10 4.84
CA ASP A 13 7.20 20.29 3.81
C ASP A 13 6.80 19.62 2.49
N GLY A 14 5.81 18.72 2.52
CA GLY A 14 5.02 18.28 1.35
C GLY A 14 5.80 17.64 0.21
N ARG A 15 7.09 17.32 0.37
CA ARG A 15 7.92 16.80 -0.72
C ARG A 15 7.57 15.32 -0.99
N ARG A 16 6.63 15.12 -1.92
CA ARG A 16 6.27 13.79 -2.46
C ARG A 16 7.36 13.13 -3.31
N SER A 17 8.46 13.84 -3.58
CA SER A 17 9.53 13.34 -4.47
C SER A 17 10.23 12.11 -3.90
N PHE A 18 10.34 11.99 -2.57
CA PHE A 18 10.81 10.76 -1.94
C PHE A 18 9.80 9.62 -2.14
N ASP A 19 8.53 9.85 -1.82
CA ASP A 19 7.48 8.82 -1.89
C ASP A 19 7.35 8.28 -3.32
N ILE A 20 7.34 9.16 -4.32
CA ILE A 20 7.27 8.77 -5.73
C ILE A 20 8.45 7.86 -6.10
N ARG A 21 9.69 8.27 -5.80
CA ARG A 21 10.88 7.47 -6.11
C ARG A 21 10.92 6.15 -5.33
N PHE A 22 10.50 6.18 -4.06
CA PHE A 22 10.46 5.01 -3.20
C PHE A 22 9.49 3.99 -3.76
N TRP A 23 8.23 4.37 -4.02
CA TRP A 23 7.21 3.46 -4.50
C TRP A 23 7.49 2.95 -5.91
N GLN A 24 7.95 3.80 -6.83
CA GLN A 24 8.32 3.36 -8.18
C GLN A 24 9.44 2.31 -8.20
N ALA A 25 10.37 2.34 -7.23
CA ALA A 25 11.45 1.38 -7.13
C ALA A 25 11.03 0.00 -6.60
N ARG A 26 9.84 -0.14 -5.98
CA ARG A 26 9.37 -1.39 -5.36
C ARG A 26 8.68 -2.35 -6.33
N GLY A 27 8.20 -1.85 -7.46
CA GLY A 27 7.41 -2.62 -8.41
C GLY A 27 5.96 -2.82 -7.97
N HIS A 28 5.11 -3.22 -8.91
CA HIS A 28 3.66 -3.24 -8.72
C HIS A 28 3.19 -4.23 -7.63
N ILE A 29 3.85 -5.39 -7.48
CA ILE A 29 3.49 -6.40 -6.48
C ILE A 29 3.63 -5.85 -5.06
N ALA A 30 4.81 -5.33 -4.71
CA ALA A 30 5.07 -4.79 -3.38
C ALA A 30 4.20 -3.56 -3.05
N ILE A 31 3.85 -2.74 -4.05
CA ILE A 31 2.89 -1.64 -3.86
C ILE A 31 1.52 -2.23 -3.50
N PHE A 32 1.07 -3.25 -4.22
CA PHE A 32 -0.25 -3.85 -4.00
C PHE A 32 -0.35 -4.50 -2.62
N GLU A 33 0.63 -5.30 -2.23
CA GLU A 33 0.70 -5.94 -0.90
C GLU A 33 0.67 -4.91 0.23
N ALA A 34 1.41 -3.80 0.08
CA ALA A 34 1.40 -2.73 1.07
C ALA A 34 0.02 -2.08 1.21
N VAL A 35 -0.65 -1.78 0.09
CA VAL A 35 -2.00 -1.18 0.11
C VAL A 35 -3.03 -2.15 0.68
N GLU A 36 -2.95 -3.45 0.32
CA GLU A 36 -3.81 -4.49 0.86
C GLU A 36 -3.67 -4.59 2.39
N GLY A 37 -2.44 -4.63 2.91
CA GLY A 37 -2.19 -4.62 4.36
C GLY A 37 -2.79 -3.40 5.05
N MET A 38 -2.59 -2.20 4.50
CA MET A 38 -3.16 -0.96 5.08
C MET A 38 -4.69 -0.98 5.12
N LEU A 39 -5.35 -1.56 4.12
CA LEU A 39 -6.81 -1.68 4.08
C LEU A 39 -7.32 -2.71 5.08
N THR A 40 -6.64 -3.86 5.18
CA THR A 40 -6.95 -4.90 6.18
C THR A 40 -6.88 -4.32 7.59
N ASP A 41 -5.79 -3.62 7.92
CA ASP A 41 -5.61 -2.97 9.21
C ASP A 41 -6.72 -1.95 9.49
N TYR A 42 -7.08 -1.13 8.49
CA TYR A 42 -8.18 -0.18 8.61
C TYR A 42 -9.52 -0.88 8.94
N PHE A 43 -9.85 -1.98 8.25
CA PHE A 43 -11.09 -2.70 8.50
C PHE A 43 -11.11 -3.36 9.89
N LEU A 44 -10.00 -3.98 10.30
CA LEU A 44 -9.83 -4.59 11.61
C LEU A 44 -10.01 -3.56 12.74
N ILE A 45 -9.33 -2.41 12.65
CA ILE A 45 -9.44 -1.31 13.63
C ILE A 45 -10.88 -0.79 13.74
N ARG A 46 -11.63 -0.80 12.62
CA ARG A 46 -13.01 -0.28 12.55
C ARG A 46 -14.07 -1.35 12.85
N GLY A 47 -13.68 -2.58 13.21
CA GLY A 47 -14.61 -3.68 13.48
C GLY A 47 -15.45 -4.07 12.26
N LYS A 48 -14.95 -3.81 11.06
CA LYS A 48 -15.59 -4.15 9.79
C LYS A 48 -15.03 -5.47 9.29
N ASN A 49 -15.81 -6.19 8.47
CA ASN A 49 -15.33 -7.41 7.84
C ASN A 49 -14.13 -7.11 6.94
N ALA A 50 -12.97 -7.67 7.28
CA ALA A 50 -11.70 -7.50 6.56
C ALA A 50 -11.51 -8.55 5.45
N ASP A 51 -12.27 -9.64 5.47
CA ASP A 51 -12.14 -10.79 4.56
C ASP A 51 -12.67 -10.50 3.14
N GLU A 52 -13.28 -9.32 2.93
CA GLU A 52 -13.93 -8.96 1.67
C GLU A 52 -13.58 -7.53 1.21
N SER A 53 -12.30 -7.16 1.29
CA SER A 53 -11.89 -5.85 0.80
C SER A 53 -12.26 -5.68 -0.69
N ARG A 54 -12.81 -4.51 -1.06
CA ARG A 54 -13.17 -4.23 -2.46
C ARG A 54 -11.96 -4.33 -3.39
N LEU A 55 -10.76 -4.07 -2.87
CA LEU A 55 -9.50 -4.16 -3.61
C LEU A 55 -9.19 -5.62 -4.01
N GLN A 56 -9.31 -6.55 -3.05
CA GLN A 56 -9.13 -7.98 -3.30
C GLN A 56 -10.14 -8.49 -4.34
N ARG A 57 -11.42 -8.13 -4.20
CA ARG A 57 -12.47 -8.48 -5.17
C ARG A 57 -12.17 -7.99 -6.58
N THR A 58 -11.63 -6.77 -6.73
CA THR A 58 -11.25 -6.23 -8.04
C THR A 58 -10.12 -7.04 -8.67
N VAL A 59 -9.10 -7.43 -7.91
CA VAL A 59 -7.98 -8.24 -8.43
C VAL A 59 -8.41 -9.67 -8.77
N GLU A 60 -9.23 -10.31 -7.93
CA GLU A 60 -9.77 -11.64 -8.21
C GLU A 60 -10.61 -11.64 -9.50
N ASN A 61 -11.41 -10.59 -9.72
CA ASN A 61 -12.19 -10.45 -10.96
C ASN A 61 -11.31 -10.24 -12.20
N PHE A 62 -10.17 -9.55 -12.07
CA PHE A 62 -9.23 -9.35 -13.20
C PHE A 62 -8.57 -10.66 -13.68
N ARG A 63 -8.50 -11.69 -12.83
CA ARG A 63 -7.91 -13.00 -13.17
C ARG A 63 -8.86 -13.97 -13.88
N LYS A 64 -10.13 -13.62 -14.10
CA LYS A 64 -11.04 -14.38 -14.95
C LYS A 64 -10.99 -13.86 -16.39
N ILE A 65 -9.99 -14.29 -17.15
CA ILE A 65 -9.99 -14.30 -18.63
C ILE A 65 -9.55 -15.70 -19.07
#